data_AF-A0A7S0KPJ3-F1
#
_entry.id   AF-A0A7S0KPJ3-F1
#
_cell.length_a   1.000
_cell.length_b   1.000
_cell.length_c   1.000
_cell.angle_alpha   90.00
_cell.angle_beta   90.00
_cell.angle_gamma   90.00
#
_symmetry.space_group_name_H-M   'P 1'
#
loop_
_entity.id
_entity.type
_entity.pdbx_description
1 polymer ?
#
loop_
_entity_poly.entity_id
_entity_poly.type
_entity_poly.pdbx_seq_one_letter_code
_entity_poly.pdbx_strand_id
1 'polypeptide(L)'
;MMTHRERMARARGVTLKSQRDASAKATYEEAMTREPRTPPPRAPSAEEGDARREDDEATAMELTLVDTYAKEARRTPVEMIDESTAAAKLRKRGNAAMRVGDFALAQATYAEALDAADDDDANMRAVLFCNRALAYHKMDEYEAAICDAKCAEELAPAWSKPKRRLAEACARLGSYALATAYARQGESLELAEKNFSKSFRDVLDDIAIAAAEDGSIAGFDGRLIFVRSAGEDAWLGKEAPTNAAFDELEEEAVDPMFARGSGGDNGDGVLNKPIHAKSLRDAVDIAHDGDRILLLRGAHNGLGEVVEINKRVIIRGEGALRDAVVDCRNNSPLFRIKRSCVIQNLDIDFTGFSESVRVLGDERVKPLIENCIIKSSGGDGIVLGGQAAPTFRNCIITGKKSCVRVYAKAAPTLIDCNITAADLQGVLAMKTSRVILHGCAIQANKEDGLVAMESANVVLTKCLVQDNLGPGIDVSQNAKAVLTDCDIDANVGGLWLWDDATAHATRCSMNGGKSHAVLIDTNARANCRACDILGTVHASETAMRAVRGQDTTVREADVPTTLPRELAGAFKFDPCAFTRKQ
;
A
#
# COMPACT_ATOMS: atom_id res chain seq x y z
N MET A 1 -0.61 -64.09 36.74
CA MET A 1 -0.98 -63.84 38.16
C MET A 1 -1.02 -62.33 38.34
N MET A 2 -2.20 -61.75 38.66
CA MET A 2 -2.57 -60.45 38.06
C MET A 2 -1.46 -59.42 38.09
N THR A 3 -0.97 -59.09 36.90
CA THR A 3 0.22 -58.28 36.71
C THR A 3 -0.08 -56.84 37.11
N HIS A 4 0.96 -56.08 37.52
CA HIS A 4 0.82 -54.65 37.82
C HIS A 4 0.11 -53.87 36.69
N ARG A 5 0.26 -54.35 35.45
CA ARG A 5 -0.37 -53.86 34.23
C ARG A 5 -1.90 -53.99 34.20
N GLU A 6 -2.47 -55.05 34.76
CA GLU A 6 -3.93 -55.28 34.80
C GLU A 6 -4.63 -54.42 35.86
N ARG A 7 -3.92 -54.01 36.94
CA ARG A 7 -4.44 -53.04 37.93
C ARG A 7 -4.44 -51.62 37.38
N MET A 8 -3.40 -51.24 36.64
CA MET A 8 -3.28 -49.92 36.01
C MET A 8 -4.35 -49.70 34.91
N ALA A 9 -4.69 -50.73 34.14
CA ALA A 9 -5.71 -50.66 33.09
C ALA A 9 -7.13 -50.40 33.65
N ARG A 10 -7.45 -50.98 34.80
CA ARG A 10 -8.76 -50.83 35.46
C ARG A 10 -8.94 -49.47 36.17
N ALA A 11 -7.85 -48.88 36.68
CA ALA A 11 -7.88 -47.53 37.28
C ALA A 11 -8.04 -46.41 36.22
N ARG A 12 -7.73 -46.71 34.94
CA ARG A 12 -7.82 -45.77 33.82
C ARG A 12 -8.99 -46.03 32.87
N GLY A 13 -9.89 -46.95 33.22
CA GLY A 13 -11.10 -47.22 32.41
C GLY A 13 -10.83 -47.79 31.02
N VAL A 14 -9.71 -48.50 30.81
CA VAL A 14 -9.35 -49.11 29.51
C VAL A 14 -9.26 -50.63 29.64
N THR A 15 -10.01 -51.36 28.80
CA THR A 15 -10.08 -52.83 28.82
C THR A 15 -9.13 -53.44 27.78
N LEU A 16 -8.27 -54.37 28.19
CA LEU A 16 -7.35 -55.11 27.31
C LEU A 16 -7.95 -56.48 26.91
N LYS A 17 -7.95 -56.78 25.59
CA LYS A 17 -8.59 -57.91 24.88
C LYS A 17 -7.74 -59.19 24.84
N SER A 18 -8.35 -60.39 24.73
CA SER A 18 -7.75 -61.53 23.98
C SER A 18 -8.71 -62.66 23.58
N GLN A 19 -8.38 -63.27 22.44
CA GLN A 19 -9.06 -64.31 21.64
C GLN A 19 -8.90 -65.74 22.21
N ARG A 20 -9.88 -66.64 21.99
CA ARG A 20 -9.75 -67.90 21.19
C ARG A 20 -10.98 -68.82 21.20
N ASP A 21 -11.05 -69.60 20.11
CA ASP A 21 -11.76 -70.86 19.82
C ASP A 21 -13.18 -70.81 19.18
N ALA A 22 -13.59 -71.67 18.23
CA ALA A 22 -12.98 -72.48 17.16
C ALA A 22 -14.12 -73.30 16.46
N SER A 23 -14.19 -73.29 15.11
CA SER A 23 -14.77 -74.33 14.20
C SER A 23 -16.30 -74.65 14.27
N ALA A 24 -17.07 -75.09 13.25
CA ALA A 24 -16.77 -75.81 12.00
C ALA A 24 -17.95 -75.83 10.96
N LYS A 25 -17.59 -76.07 9.68
CA LYS A 25 -18.22 -76.93 8.61
C LYS A 25 -19.35 -76.46 7.67
N ALA A 26 -19.09 -76.83 6.38
CA ALA A 26 -19.98 -77.22 5.27
C ALA A 26 -20.64 -76.07 4.46
N THR A 27 -20.79 -76.07 3.12
CA THR A 27 -20.37 -76.93 1.98
C THR A 27 -20.55 -76.10 0.69
N TYR A 28 -19.98 -76.60 -0.41
CA TYR A 28 -19.91 -76.03 -1.75
C TYR A 28 -21.20 -76.25 -2.59
N GLU A 29 -21.48 -75.29 -3.48
CA GLU A 29 -22.25 -75.37 -4.75
C GLU A 29 -23.75 -75.74 -4.77
N GLU A 30 -24.58 -74.76 -5.14
CA GLU A 30 -25.69 -74.97 -6.09
C GLU A 30 -25.90 -73.72 -6.98
N ALA A 31 -25.47 -73.89 -8.24
CA ALA A 31 -26.02 -73.41 -9.51
C ALA A 31 -26.66 -71.99 -9.64
N MET A 32 -25.96 -71.16 -10.42
CA MET A 32 -26.41 -70.50 -11.67
C MET A 32 -27.83 -69.88 -11.74
N THR A 33 -27.90 -68.57 -12.01
CA THR A 33 -28.47 -67.98 -13.25
C THR A 33 -28.26 -66.45 -13.32
N ARG A 34 -28.27 -65.92 -14.55
CA ARG A 34 -27.76 -64.62 -15.04
C ARG A 34 -28.61 -63.39 -14.70
N GLU A 35 -27.99 -62.21 -14.54
CA GLU A 35 -27.96 -61.08 -15.51
C GLU A 35 -27.32 -59.79 -14.91
N PRO A 36 -26.79 -58.85 -15.72
CA PRO A 36 -25.85 -57.82 -15.26
C PRO A 36 -26.56 -56.58 -14.71
N ARG A 37 -26.14 -56.10 -13.54
CA ARG A 37 -26.51 -54.77 -13.03
C ARG A 37 -25.27 -54.03 -12.54
N THR A 38 -25.19 -52.79 -12.97
CA THR A 38 -24.12 -51.80 -12.78
C THR A 38 -23.68 -51.62 -11.32
N PRO A 39 -22.38 -51.35 -11.06
CA PRO A 39 -21.89 -51.15 -9.70
C PRO A 39 -22.28 -49.77 -9.14
N PRO A 40 -22.64 -49.67 -7.85
CA PRO A 40 -22.85 -48.39 -7.19
C PRO A 40 -21.52 -47.69 -6.88
N PRO A 41 -21.51 -46.35 -6.75
CA PRO A 41 -20.29 -45.56 -6.55
C PRO A 41 -19.65 -45.82 -5.18
N ARG A 42 -18.32 -45.78 -5.16
CA ARG A 42 -17.47 -45.91 -3.97
C ARG A 42 -17.76 -44.80 -2.95
N ALA A 43 -17.93 -45.20 -1.68
CA ALA A 43 -17.84 -44.29 -0.54
C ALA A 43 -16.38 -43.85 -0.32
N PRO A 44 -16.12 -42.57 0.02
CA PRO A 44 -14.79 -42.09 0.35
C PRO A 44 -14.33 -42.58 1.73
N SER A 45 -13.01 -42.77 1.85
CA SER A 45 -12.26 -43.25 3.01
C SER A 45 -12.26 -42.28 4.19
N ALA A 46 -12.29 -42.83 5.39
CA ALA A 46 -12.28 -42.13 6.67
C ALA A 46 -10.88 -41.62 7.06
N GLU A 47 -10.47 -40.46 6.54
CA GLU A 47 -9.33 -39.67 7.08
C GLU A 47 -9.63 -38.16 7.18
N GLU A 48 -10.88 -37.70 7.00
CA GLU A 48 -11.28 -36.28 7.15
C GLU A 48 -11.92 -35.94 8.52
N GLY A 49 -11.88 -36.87 9.48
CA GLY A 49 -12.64 -36.78 10.73
C GLY A 49 -11.93 -36.16 11.94
N ASP A 50 -10.59 -36.14 11.97
CA ASP A 50 -9.84 -35.68 13.15
C ASP A 50 -9.36 -34.21 13.05
N ALA A 51 -9.03 -33.71 11.85
CA ALA A 51 -8.61 -32.31 11.69
C ALA A 51 -9.74 -31.30 11.98
N ARG A 52 -11.01 -31.69 11.78
CA ARG A 52 -12.16 -30.83 12.11
C ARG A 52 -12.43 -30.76 13.60
N ARG A 53 -12.05 -31.78 14.38
CA ARG A 53 -12.30 -31.79 15.83
C ARG A 53 -11.34 -30.91 16.60
N GLU A 54 -10.08 -30.81 16.16
CA GLU A 54 -9.11 -29.88 16.75
C GLU A 54 -9.45 -28.41 16.41
N ASP A 55 -9.93 -28.13 15.19
CA ASP A 55 -10.45 -26.80 14.81
C ASP A 55 -11.77 -26.47 15.54
N ASP A 56 -12.67 -27.44 15.72
CA ASP A 56 -13.93 -27.25 16.44
C ASP A 56 -13.73 -27.10 17.96
N GLU A 57 -12.74 -27.77 18.57
CA GLU A 57 -12.38 -27.58 20.00
C GLU A 57 -11.65 -26.26 20.24
N ALA A 58 -10.75 -25.83 19.33
CA ALA A 58 -10.13 -24.51 19.42
C ALA A 58 -11.16 -23.39 19.24
N THR A 59 -12.08 -23.53 18.28
CA THR A 59 -13.20 -22.60 18.07
C THR A 59 -14.19 -22.63 19.24
N ALA A 60 -14.44 -23.79 19.86
CA ALA A 60 -15.29 -23.91 21.05
C ALA A 60 -14.63 -23.35 22.32
N MET A 61 -13.30 -23.44 22.46
CA MET A 61 -12.56 -22.80 23.56
C MET A 61 -12.47 -21.28 23.37
N GLU A 62 -12.40 -20.81 22.13
CA GLU A 62 -12.51 -19.39 21.76
C GLU A 62 -13.94 -18.87 21.99
N LEU A 63 -14.99 -19.64 21.67
CA LEU A 63 -16.39 -19.30 21.97
C LEU A 63 -16.69 -19.31 23.48
N THR A 64 -16.13 -20.25 24.25
CA THR A 64 -16.39 -20.35 25.70
C THR A 64 -15.62 -19.31 26.52
N LEU A 65 -14.50 -18.78 26.02
CA LEU A 65 -13.88 -17.56 26.56
C LEU A 65 -14.66 -16.28 26.20
N VAL A 66 -15.36 -16.25 25.06
CA VAL A 66 -16.23 -15.14 24.65
C VAL A 66 -17.54 -15.09 25.46
N ASP A 67 -18.05 -16.23 25.93
CA ASP A 67 -19.32 -16.31 26.68
C ASP A 67 -19.25 -15.82 28.14
N THR A 68 -18.06 -15.61 28.72
CA THR A 68 -17.94 -15.10 30.10
C THR A 68 -17.79 -13.58 30.23
N TYR A 69 -17.77 -12.83 29.12
CA TYR A 69 -17.84 -11.36 29.13
C TYR A 69 -18.62 -10.78 27.95
N ALA A 70 -19.82 -11.29 27.67
CA ALA A 70 -20.76 -10.62 26.78
C ALA A 70 -21.33 -9.33 27.42
N LYS A 71 -20.55 -8.24 27.42
CA LYS A 71 -21.11 -6.89 27.60
C LYS A 71 -22.04 -6.62 26.41
N GLU A 72 -23.31 -6.35 26.68
CA GLU A 72 -24.28 -5.86 25.69
C GLU A 72 -23.68 -4.66 24.93
N ALA A 73 -23.95 -4.60 23.62
CA ALA A 73 -23.47 -3.50 22.79
C ALA A 73 -24.03 -2.17 23.31
N ARG A 74 -23.15 -1.19 23.56
CA ARG A 74 -23.57 0.11 24.09
C ARG A 74 -24.32 0.89 23.02
N ARG A 75 -25.51 1.37 23.36
CA ARG A 75 -26.29 2.27 22.48
C ARG A 75 -25.56 3.59 22.31
N THR A 76 -25.53 4.09 21.08
CA THR A 76 -24.85 5.36 20.77
C THR A 76 -25.79 6.55 20.99
N PRO A 77 -25.28 7.78 21.22
CA PRO A 77 -26.10 8.98 21.37
C PRO A 77 -27.11 9.16 20.22
N VAL A 78 -26.76 8.78 19.00
CA VAL A 78 -27.62 8.88 17.81
C VAL A 78 -28.89 8.03 17.93
N GLU A 79 -28.82 6.89 18.61
CA GLU A 79 -29.95 5.95 18.77
C GLU A 79 -30.88 6.34 19.92
N MET A 80 -30.50 7.33 20.72
CA MET A 80 -31.24 7.81 21.89
C MET A 80 -31.91 9.16 21.64
N ILE A 81 -31.80 9.69 20.41
CA ILE A 81 -32.41 10.97 20.02
C ILE A 81 -33.94 10.83 19.93
N ASP A 82 -34.67 11.74 20.57
CA ASP A 82 -36.08 11.96 20.27
C ASP A 82 -36.23 12.78 18.97
N GLU A 83 -36.74 12.10 17.94
CA GLU A 83 -36.96 12.65 16.60
C GLU A 83 -38.15 13.63 16.52
N SER A 84 -38.94 13.77 17.60
CA SER A 84 -40.10 14.67 17.65
C SER A 84 -39.72 16.15 17.89
N THR A 85 -38.53 16.39 18.42
CA THR A 85 -38.04 17.71 18.87
C THR A 85 -37.77 18.68 17.72
N ALA A 86 -37.78 19.99 18.02
CA ALA A 86 -37.40 21.03 17.06
C ALA A 86 -35.92 20.90 16.63
N ALA A 87 -35.02 20.61 17.58
CA ALA A 87 -33.61 20.34 17.34
C ALA A 87 -33.40 19.16 16.37
N ALA A 88 -34.19 18.07 16.49
CA ALA A 88 -34.10 16.94 15.56
C ALA A 88 -34.44 17.33 14.10
N LYS A 89 -35.41 18.22 13.88
CA LYS A 89 -35.75 18.73 12.54
C LYS A 89 -34.62 19.57 11.96
N LEU A 90 -34.01 20.46 12.77
CA LEU A 90 -32.86 21.26 12.36
C LEU A 90 -31.64 20.39 12.07
N ARG A 91 -31.37 19.37 12.89
CA ARG A 91 -30.32 18.36 12.64
C ARG A 91 -30.50 17.68 11.28
N LYS A 92 -31.73 17.30 10.91
CA LYS A 92 -32.03 16.70 9.59
C LYS A 92 -31.76 17.67 8.44
N ARG A 93 -32.11 18.96 8.61
CA ARG A 93 -31.80 20.01 7.64
C ARG A 93 -30.29 20.24 7.50
N GLY A 94 -29.54 20.29 8.60
CA GLY A 94 -28.07 20.34 8.59
C GLY A 94 -27.45 19.13 7.89
N ASN A 95 -27.95 17.92 8.19
CA ASN A 95 -27.53 16.70 7.50
C ASN A 95 -27.84 16.73 5.99
N ALA A 96 -28.87 17.45 5.55
CA ALA A 96 -29.17 17.64 4.14
C ALA A 96 -28.18 18.60 3.48
N ALA A 97 -27.86 19.72 4.13
CA ALA A 97 -26.83 20.65 3.66
C ALA A 97 -25.45 19.96 3.55
N MET A 98 -25.07 19.13 4.53
CA MET A 98 -23.85 18.30 4.46
C MET A 98 -23.80 17.37 3.24
N ARG A 99 -24.95 16.79 2.85
CA ARG A 99 -25.04 15.89 1.68
C ARG A 99 -24.93 16.65 0.35
N VAL A 100 -25.39 17.90 0.31
CA VAL A 100 -25.29 18.78 -0.87
C VAL A 100 -23.88 19.37 -0.99
N GLY A 101 -23.10 19.40 0.09
CA GLY A 101 -21.76 20.00 0.13
C GLY A 101 -21.76 21.48 0.53
N ASP A 102 -22.90 22.02 0.98
CA ASP A 102 -22.99 23.37 1.54
C ASP A 102 -22.64 23.32 3.04
N PHE A 103 -21.34 23.31 3.33
CA PHE A 103 -20.83 23.16 4.69
C PHE A 103 -21.10 24.39 5.57
N ALA A 104 -21.12 25.59 4.97
CA ALA A 104 -21.44 26.82 5.69
C ALA A 104 -22.89 26.82 6.17
N LEU A 105 -23.84 26.46 5.29
CA LEU A 105 -25.25 26.31 5.69
C LEU A 105 -25.42 25.19 6.72
N ALA A 106 -24.70 24.08 6.58
CA ALA A 106 -24.75 22.99 7.55
C ALA A 106 -24.28 23.45 8.94
N GLN A 107 -23.15 24.15 9.01
CA GLN A 107 -22.61 24.72 10.25
C GLN A 107 -23.61 25.66 10.93
N ALA A 108 -24.20 26.60 10.17
CA ALA A 108 -25.18 27.54 10.70
C ALA A 108 -26.44 26.82 11.21
N THR A 109 -26.93 25.83 10.45
CA THR A 109 -28.11 25.05 10.84
C THR A 109 -27.85 24.21 12.09
N TYR A 110 -26.64 23.66 12.28
CA TYR A 110 -26.30 22.96 13.52
C TYR A 110 -26.14 23.90 14.71
N ALA A 111 -25.69 25.15 14.50
CA ALA A 111 -25.69 26.15 15.55
C ALA A 111 -27.13 26.50 15.99
N GLU A 112 -28.03 26.75 15.05
CA GLU A 112 -29.47 26.92 15.34
C GLU A 112 -30.07 25.71 16.06
N ALA A 113 -29.65 24.49 15.69
CA ALA A 113 -30.10 23.27 16.34
C ALA A 113 -29.60 23.15 17.79
N LEU A 114 -28.39 23.64 18.08
CA LEU A 114 -27.83 23.66 19.43
C LEU A 114 -28.56 24.68 20.31
N ASP A 115 -28.90 25.85 19.76
CA ASP A 115 -29.68 26.87 20.45
C ASP A 115 -31.11 26.39 20.77
N ALA A 116 -31.66 25.51 19.92
CA ALA A 116 -32.99 24.91 20.08
C ALA A 116 -33.00 23.59 20.86
N ALA A 117 -31.83 23.06 21.24
CA ALA A 117 -31.73 21.81 22.00
C ALA A 117 -31.78 22.11 23.50
N ASP A 118 -32.52 21.30 24.26
CA ASP A 118 -32.55 21.39 25.71
C ASP A 118 -31.13 21.16 26.27
N ASP A 119 -30.70 22.00 27.23
CA ASP A 119 -29.35 21.91 27.81
C ASP A 119 -29.10 20.57 28.51
N ASP A 120 -30.16 19.94 29.02
CA ASP A 120 -30.12 18.62 29.67
C ASP A 120 -30.09 17.45 28.67
N ASP A 121 -30.39 17.67 27.38
CA ASP A 121 -30.31 16.63 26.34
C ASP A 121 -28.86 16.45 25.84
N ALA A 122 -28.05 15.80 26.68
CA ALA A 122 -26.66 15.50 26.37
C ALA A 122 -26.49 14.70 25.07
N ASN A 123 -27.44 13.83 24.71
CA ASN A 123 -27.35 12.99 23.51
C ASN A 123 -27.53 13.82 22.24
N MET A 124 -28.58 14.66 22.17
CA MET A 124 -28.80 15.56 21.04
C MET A 124 -27.63 16.52 20.87
N ARG A 125 -27.20 17.16 21.97
CA ARG A 125 -26.09 18.12 21.96
C ARG A 125 -24.78 17.49 21.51
N ALA A 126 -24.42 16.31 22.03
CA ALA A 126 -23.24 15.58 21.59
C ALA A 126 -23.26 15.31 20.08
N VAL A 127 -24.40 14.88 19.55
CA VAL A 127 -24.55 14.60 18.11
C VAL A 127 -24.45 15.87 17.27
N LEU A 128 -25.04 16.97 17.72
CA LEU A 128 -24.97 18.26 17.03
C LEU A 128 -23.55 18.83 17.02
N PHE A 129 -22.86 18.84 18.16
CA PHE A 129 -21.45 19.24 18.24
C PHE A 129 -20.58 18.37 17.33
N CYS A 130 -20.73 17.04 17.35
CA CYS A 130 -19.95 16.16 16.49
C CYS A 130 -20.24 16.35 14.99
N ASN A 131 -21.48 16.69 14.62
CA ASN A 131 -21.86 16.98 13.24
C ASN A 131 -21.34 18.36 12.78
N ARG A 132 -21.39 19.37 13.65
CA ARG A 132 -20.85 20.71 13.39
C ARG A 132 -19.33 20.69 13.30
N ALA A 133 -18.65 19.90 14.13
CA ALA A 133 -17.22 19.63 13.99
C ALA A 133 -16.84 19.07 12.61
N LEU A 134 -17.66 18.19 12.03
CA LEU A 134 -17.44 17.71 10.66
C LEU A 134 -17.63 18.83 9.63
N ALA A 135 -18.62 19.71 9.81
CA ALA A 135 -18.82 20.86 8.92
C ALA A 135 -17.60 21.79 8.95
N TYR A 136 -17.11 22.14 10.15
CA TYR A 136 -15.87 22.91 10.31
C TYR A 136 -14.66 22.23 9.67
N HIS A 137 -14.49 20.91 9.86
CA HIS A 137 -13.41 20.17 9.20
C HIS A 137 -13.49 20.23 7.67
N LYS A 138 -14.69 20.22 7.09
CA LYS A 138 -14.89 20.37 5.64
C LYS A 138 -14.69 21.79 5.12
N MET A 139 -14.66 22.77 6.02
CA MET A 139 -14.34 24.17 5.74
C MET A 139 -12.87 24.51 6.05
N ASP A 140 -12.05 23.50 6.39
CA ASP A 140 -10.65 23.65 6.82
C ASP A 140 -10.45 24.48 8.12
N GLU A 141 -11.51 24.64 8.92
CA GLU A 141 -11.50 25.30 10.24
C GLU A 141 -11.23 24.28 11.35
N TYR A 142 -9.99 23.78 11.44
CA TYR A 142 -9.66 22.61 12.26
C TYR A 142 -9.69 22.89 13.77
N GLU A 143 -9.31 24.08 14.22
CA GLU A 143 -9.36 24.47 15.63
C GLU A 143 -10.80 24.49 16.15
N ALA A 144 -11.72 25.07 15.38
CA ALA A 144 -13.15 25.07 15.69
C ALA A 144 -13.72 23.63 15.70
N ALA A 145 -13.29 22.80 14.76
CA ALA A 145 -13.65 21.38 14.74
C ALA A 145 -13.19 20.63 16.00
N ILE A 146 -11.99 20.93 16.50
CA ILE A 146 -11.46 20.34 17.73
C ILE A 146 -12.28 20.78 18.96
N CYS A 147 -12.60 22.07 19.07
CA CYS A 147 -13.43 22.58 20.16
C CYS A 147 -14.79 21.87 20.23
N ASP A 148 -15.51 21.81 19.12
CA ASP A 148 -16.80 21.13 19.05
C ASP A 148 -16.67 19.62 19.31
N ALA A 149 -15.65 18.97 18.77
CA ALA A 149 -15.46 17.54 19.01
C ALA A 149 -15.09 17.24 20.47
N LYS A 150 -14.38 18.13 21.18
CA LYS A 150 -14.14 18.01 22.62
C LYS A 150 -15.43 18.16 23.43
N CYS A 151 -16.28 19.13 23.10
CA CYS A 151 -17.59 19.26 23.73
C CYS A 151 -18.44 17.99 23.53
N ALA A 152 -18.40 17.39 22.33
CA ALA A 152 -19.09 16.13 22.07
C ALA A 152 -18.50 14.95 22.86
N GLU A 153 -17.17 14.91 23.03
CA GLU A 153 -16.49 13.90 23.87
C GLU A 153 -16.88 14.03 25.34
N GLU A 154 -16.92 15.24 25.89
CA GLU A 154 -17.30 15.49 27.29
C GLU A 154 -18.74 15.06 27.58
N LEU A 155 -19.66 15.31 26.64
CA LEU A 155 -21.06 14.90 26.75
C LEU A 155 -21.26 13.39 26.55
N ALA A 156 -20.45 12.76 25.70
CA ALA A 156 -20.57 11.35 25.36
C ALA A 156 -19.18 10.65 25.29
N PRO A 157 -18.54 10.38 26.44
CA PRO A 157 -17.15 9.89 26.48
C PRO A 157 -16.98 8.46 25.96
N ALA A 158 -18.06 7.68 25.95
CA ALA A 158 -18.07 6.32 25.42
C ALA A 158 -18.33 6.25 23.91
N TRP A 159 -18.51 7.40 23.24
CA TRP A 159 -18.86 7.47 21.83
C TRP A 159 -17.59 7.65 20.97
N SER A 160 -17.40 6.78 19.99
CA SER A 160 -16.18 6.74 19.17
C SER A 160 -16.08 7.90 18.16
N LYS A 161 -17.20 8.43 17.66
CA LYS A 161 -17.20 9.43 16.57
C LYS A 161 -16.51 10.76 16.91
N PRO A 162 -16.66 11.36 18.11
CA PRO A 162 -15.90 12.54 18.51
C PRO A 162 -14.39 12.32 18.43
N LYS A 163 -13.89 11.16 18.89
CA LYS A 163 -12.46 10.81 18.80
C LYS A 163 -11.95 10.79 17.37
N ARG A 164 -12.75 10.30 16.42
CA ARG A 164 -12.42 10.37 14.99
C ARG A 164 -12.25 11.81 14.52
N ARG A 165 -13.16 12.71 14.90
CA ARG A 165 -13.08 14.13 14.51
C ARG A 165 -11.84 14.80 15.08
N LEU A 166 -11.54 14.54 16.35
CA LEU A 166 -10.33 15.03 16.99
C LEU A 166 -9.07 14.52 16.28
N ALA A 167 -9.01 13.22 15.98
CA ALA A 167 -7.88 12.63 15.28
C ALA A 167 -7.68 13.23 13.88
N GLU A 168 -8.74 13.28 13.07
CA GLU A 168 -8.72 13.85 11.71
C GLU A 168 -8.32 15.33 11.73
N ALA A 169 -8.86 16.14 12.64
CA ALA A 169 -8.52 17.56 12.75
C ALA A 169 -7.08 17.79 13.27
N CYS A 170 -6.65 17.06 14.30
CA CYS A 170 -5.28 17.15 14.81
C CYS A 170 -4.24 16.76 13.75
N ALA A 171 -4.55 15.77 12.91
CA ALA A 171 -3.70 15.36 11.80
C ALA A 171 -3.51 16.50 10.78
N ARG A 172 -4.59 17.23 10.46
CA ARG A 172 -4.53 18.37 9.53
C ARG A 172 -3.76 19.57 10.08
N LEU A 173 -3.69 19.72 11.40
CA LEU A 173 -2.86 20.72 12.09
C LEU A 173 -1.39 20.26 12.28
N GLY A 174 -0.99 19.10 11.77
CA GLY A 174 0.36 18.54 11.95
C GLY A 174 0.65 18.02 13.37
N SER A 175 -0.35 17.96 14.25
CA SER A 175 -0.24 17.44 15.62
C SER A 175 -0.37 15.91 15.64
N TYR A 176 0.54 15.23 14.94
CA TYR A 176 0.41 13.79 14.64
C TYR A 176 0.37 12.88 15.88
N ALA A 177 1.19 13.15 16.89
CA ALA A 177 1.20 12.33 18.11
C ALA A 177 -0.17 12.38 18.84
N LEU A 178 -0.76 13.57 18.92
CA LEU A 178 -2.09 13.75 19.50
C LEU A 178 -3.18 13.11 18.63
N ALA A 179 -3.06 13.24 17.31
CA ALA A 179 -3.96 12.59 16.36
C ALA A 179 -3.95 11.05 16.52
N THR A 180 -2.77 10.43 16.61
CA THR A 180 -2.61 9.00 16.86
C THR A 180 -3.23 8.61 18.20
N ALA A 181 -2.99 9.37 19.28
CA ALA A 181 -3.55 9.09 20.59
C ALA A 181 -5.09 9.10 20.58
N TYR A 182 -5.71 10.10 19.94
CA TYR A 182 -7.17 10.14 19.79
C TYR A 182 -7.69 9.00 18.93
N ALA A 183 -6.99 8.62 17.86
CA ALA A 183 -7.38 7.51 17.01
C ALA A 183 -7.32 6.16 17.76
N ARG A 184 -6.30 5.91 18.59
CA ARG A 184 -6.20 4.70 19.43
C ARG A 184 -7.28 4.62 20.50
N GLN A 185 -7.60 5.76 21.13
CA GLN A 185 -8.73 5.84 22.06
C GLN A 185 -10.05 5.54 21.34
N GLY A 186 -10.24 6.10 20.14
CA GLY A 186 -11.41 5.85 19.30
C GLY A 186 -11.53 4.39 18.85
N GLU A 187 -10.42 3.74 18.48
CA GLU A 187 -10.35 2.31 18.13
C GLU A 187 -10.83 1.42 19.30
N SER A 188 -10.41 1.75 20.53
CA SER A 188 -10.84 1.05 21.74
C SER A 188 -12.35 1.21 22.02
N LEU A 189 -12.90 2.39 21.74
CA LEU A 189 -14.33 2.66 21.86
C LEU A 189 -15.14 1.98 20.75
N GLU A 190 -14.65 1.98 19.51
CA GLU A 190 -15.26 1.30 18.36
C GLU A 190 -15.44 -0.20 18.63
N LEU A 191 -14.42 -0.85 19.22
CA LEU A 191 -14.48 -2.25 19.62
C LEU A 191 -15.59 -2.50 20.68
N ALA A 192 -15.76 -1.56 21.62
CA ALA A 192 -16.82 -1.63 22.62
C ALA A 192 -18.23 -1.36 22.03
N GLU A 193 -18.33 -0.54 20.98
CA GLU A 193 -19.58 -0.27 20.24
C GLU A 193 -19.96 -1.40 19.27
N LYS A 194 -19.00 -2.25 18.88
CA LYS A 194 -19.16 -3.30 17.85
C LYS A 194 -19.64 -2.74 16.49
N ASN A 195 -19.31 -1.49 16.18
CA ASN A 195 -19.69 -0.82 14.93
C ASN A 195 -18.47 -0.42 14.10
N PHE A 196 -18.08 -1.28 13.16
CA PHE A 196 -16.88 -1.10 12.33
C PHE A 196 -17.15 -0.44 10.97
N SER A 197 -18.32 0.20 10.80
CA SER A 197 -18.72 0.80 9.50
C SER A 197 -17.76 1.90 9.02
N LYS A 198 -17.02 2.53 9.93
CA LYS A 198 -15.93 3.46 9.65
C LYS A 198 -14.80 3.13 10.60
N SER A 199 -13.92 2.21 10.19
CA SER A 199 -12.83 1.71 11.03
C SER A 199 -11.80 2.79 11.36
N PHE A 200 -11.31 2.82 12.61
CA PHE A 200 -10.15 3.63 12.99
C PHE A 200 -8.84 3.17 12.34
N ARG A 201 -8.83 1.95 11.81
CA ARG A 201 -7.73 1.39 11.02
C ARG A 201 -7.31 2.32 9.88
N ASP A 202 -8.28 2.76 9.07
CA ASP A 202 -8.02 3.63 7.91
C ASP A 202 -7.54 5.03 8.35
N VAL A 203 -8.04 5.55 9.48
CA VAL A 203 -7.61 6.86 10.03
C VAL A 203 -6.17 6.81 10.51
N LEU A 204 -5.79 5.72 11.18
CA LEU A 204 -4.41 5.53 11.63
C LEU A 204 -3.45 5.38 10.45
N ASP A 205 -3.88 4.74 9.36
CA ASP A 205 -3.09 4.64 8.13
C ASP A 205 -2.87 6.03 7.50
N ASP A 206 -3.92 6.84 7.37
CA ASP A 206 -3.82 8.20 6.83
C ASP A 206 -2.92 9.10 7.73
N ILE A 207 -3.08 9.03 9.05
CA ILE A 207 -2.23 9.77 10.00
C ILE A 207 -0.77 9.35 9.87
N ALA A 208 -0.50 8.06 9.78
CA ALA A 208 0.87 7.54 9.74
C ALA A 208 1.60 7.94 8.45
N ILE A 209 0.91 7.93 7.31
CA ILE A 209 1.50 8.38 6.05
C ILE A 209 1.74 9.89 6.06
N ALA A 210 0.76 10.69 6.49
CA ALA A 210 0.94 12.14 6.61
C ALA A 210 2.08 12.51 7.58
N ALA A 211 2.14 11.83 8.72
CA ALA A 211 3.23 11.99 9.68
C ALA A 211 4.59 11.65 9.06
N ALA A 212 4.68 10.53 8.33
CA ALA A 212 5.93 10.11 7.70
C ALA A 212 6.38 11.04 6.56
N GLU A 213 5.45 11.62 5.80
CA GLU A 213 5.75 12.62 4.77
C GLU A 213 6.43 13.87 5.35
N ASP A 214 6.09 14.22 6.59
CA ASP A 214 6.68 15.31 7.40
C ASP A 214 7.87 14.86 8.28
N GLY A 215 8.31 13.60 8.17
CA GLY A 215 9.46 13.06 8.91
C GLY A 215 9.17 12.62 10.35
N SER A 216 7.90 12.51 10.73
CA SER A 216 7.45 11.97 12.03
C SER A 216 7.16 10.46 11.95
N ILE A 217 7.39 9.76 13.06
CA ILE A 217 7.08 8.32 13.19
C ILE A 217 5.73 8.05 13.87
N ALA A 218 4.90 9.09 14.06
CA ALA A 218 3.59 8.93 14.66
C ALA A 218 2.72 7.97 13.83
N GLY A 219 1.91 7.14 14.50
CA GLY A 219 1.15 6.04 13.88
C GLY A 219 1.93 4.73 13.71
N PHE A 220 3.25 4.75 13.92
CA PHE A 220 4.11 3.56 14.08
C PHE A 220 4.56 3.39 15.55
N ASP A 221 3.57 3.32 16.43
CA ASP A 221 3.67 3.22 17.89
C ASP A 221 3.88 1.78 18.39
N GLY A 222 4.07 0.81 17.49
CA GLY A 222 4.24 -0.60 17.81
C GLY A 222 5.66 -0.98 18.22
N ARG A 223 5.87 -2.29 18.24
CA ARG A 223 7.12 -2.97 18.62
C ARG A 223 8.19 -2.71 17.57
N LEU A 224 9.45 -2.81 17.98
CA LEU A 224 10.60 -2.75 17.09
C LEU A 224 11.07 -4.17 16.80
N ILE A 225 11.15 -4.51 15.51
CA ILE A 225 11.59 -5.80 14.99
C ILE A 225 12.90 -5.58 14.25
N PHE A 226 13.96 -6.25 14.69
CA PHE A 226 15.27 -6.20 14.06
C PHE A 226 15.40 -7.33 13.06
N VAL A 227 15.74 -7.01 11.81
CA VAL A 227 16.06 -8.01 10.79
C VAL A 227 17.56 -8.24 10.79
N ARG A 228 17.97 -9.48 11.07
CA ARG A 228 19.38 -9.88 11.02
C ARG A 228 19.87 -9.94 9.56
N SER A 229 21.16 -9.67 9.37
CA SER A 229 21.82 -9.84 8.07
C SER A 229 22.05 -11.33 7.79
N ALA A 230 21.72 -11.78 6.58
CA ALA A 230 22.06 -13.09 6.05
C ALA A 230 23.49 -13.15 5.50
N GLY A 231 24.21 -12.02 5.46
CA GLY A 231 25.60 -11.94 5.02
C GLY A 231 25.78 -12.37 3.57
N GLU A 232 26.88 -13.04 3.27
CA GLU A 232 27.21 -13.51 1.91
C GLU A 232 26.23 -14.57 1.38
N ASP A 233 25.42 -15.19 2.24
CA ASP A 233 24.42 -16.18 1.85
C ASP A 233 23.07 -15.54 1.49
N ALA A 234 22.95 -14.20 1.54
CA ALA A 234 21.71 -13.50 1.25
C ALA A 234 21.18 -13.83 -0.16
N TRP A 235 22.06 -13.87 -1.17
CA TRP A 235 21.69 -14.18 -2.56
C TRP A 235 21.18 -15.61 -2.77
N LEU A 236 21.51 -16.54 -1.86
CA LEU A 236 20.97 -17.92 -1.86
C LEU A 236 19.56 -18.00 -1.29
N GLY A 237 19.01 -16.88 -0.79
CA GLY A 237 17.69 -16.87 -0.14
C GLY A 237 17.67 -17.63 1.18
N LYS A 238 18.81 -17.72 1.88
CA LYS A 238 18.88 -18.35 3.21
C LYS A 238 18.53 -17.37 4.31
N GLU A 239 18.02 -17.92 5.41
CA GLU A 239 17.83 -17.19 6.66
C GLU A 239 19.16 -16.68 7.23
N ALA A 240 19.07 -15.63 8.03
CA ALA A 240 20.21 -15.18 8.83
C ALA A 240 20.73 -16.30 9.73
N PRO A 241 22.05 -16.40 9.93
CA PRO A 241 22.65 -17.44 10.74
C PRO A 241 22.13 -17.39 12.17
N THR A 242 22.05 -18.57 12.78
CA THR A 242 21.71 -18.67 14.20
C THR A 242 22.79 -18.04 15.05
N ASN A 243 22.36 -17.38 16.12
CA ASN A 243 23.23 -16.73 17.08
C ASN A 243 22.66 -17.00 18.47
N ALA A 244 23.42 -17.74 19.27
CA ALA A 244 23.07 -18.12 20.63
C ALA A 244 22.58 -16.94 21.49
N ALA A 245 23.18 -15.75 21.33
CA ALA A 245 22.79 -14.56 22.09
C ALA A 245 21.35 -14.08 21.81
N PHE A 246 20.80 -14.41 20.63
CA PHE A 246 19.45 -14.04 20.23
C PHE A 246 18.49 -15.24 20.23
N ASP A 247 18.96 -16.44 19.90
CA ASP A 247 18.15 -17.63 19.67
C ASP A 247 18.03 -18.56 20.90
N GLU A 248 19.03 -18.65 21.81
CA GLU A 248 18.95 -19.52 23.01
C GLU A 248 17.99 -18.98 24.09
N LEU A 249 17.50 -17.75 23.93
CA LEU A 249 16.53 -17.14 24.83
C LEU A 249 15.07 -17.54 24.50
N GLU A 250 14.84 -18.36 23.48
CA GLU A 250 13.51 -18.91 23.13
C GLU A 250 13.25 -20.32 23.72
N GLU A 251 14.30 -21.06 24.15
CA GLU A 251 14.19 -22.50 24.51
C GLU A 251 14.19 -22.83 26.01
N GLU A 252 14.13 -21.87 26.95
CA GLU A 252 13.89 -22.21 28.36
C GLU A 252 12.40 -22.51 28.61
N ALA A 253 12.02 -23.75 28.30
CA ALA A 253 10.83 -24.38 28.82
C ALA A 253 10.83 -24.27 30.36
N VAL A 254 9.75 -23.71 30.90
CA VAL A 254 9.50 -23.58 32.33
C VAL A 254 9.57 -24.97 32.98
N ASP A 255 10.50 -25.16 33.91
CA ASP A 255 10.58 -26.36 34.74
C ASP A 255 9.25 -26.53 35.52
N PRO A 256 8.48 -27.63 35.34
CA PRO A 256 7.19 -27.80 35.99
C PRO A 256 7.30 -28.00 37.52
N MET A 257 8.51 -28.07 38.09
CA MET A 257 8.70 -28.42 39.49
C MET A 257 8.57 -27.24 40.49
N PHE A 258 8.53 -25.98 40.02
CA PHE A 258 8.48 -24.79 40.89
C PHE A 258 7.21 -23.91 40.78
N ALA A 259 6.18 -24.34 40.04
CA ALA A 259 4.93 -23.59 39.89
C ALA A 259 3.94 -23.72 41.07
N ARG A 260 4.42 -23.62 42.32
CA ARG A 260 3.56 -23.51 43.51
C ARG A 260 4.20 -22.61 44.57
N GLY A 261 3.78 -21.34 44.60
CA GLY A 261 4.04 -20.48 45.76
C GLY A 261 3.72 -19.01 45.54
N SER A 262 2.73 -18.51 46.28
CA SER A 262 2.33 -17.12 46.54
C SER A 262 1.86 -16.23 45.39
N GLY A 263 0.62 -15.77 45.52
CA GLY A 263 0.03 -14.74 44.70
C GLY A 263 0.46 -13.32 45.10
N GLY A 264 0.15 -12.40 44.18
CA GLY A 264 0.06 -10.97 44.40
C GLY A 264 1.39 -10.23 44.40
N ASP A 265 1.83 -9.77 43.22
CA ASP A 265 2.14 -8.35 42.98
C ASP A 265 2.32 -8.10 41.47
N ASN A 266 2.09 -6.87 41.07
CA ASN A 266 2.19 -6.36 39.69
C ASN A 266 3.53 -6.73 39.03
N GLY A 267 3.45 -7.32 37.84
CA GLY A 267 4.59 -7.73 37.03
C GLY A 267 4.64 -7.02 35.69
N ASP A 268 4.72 -5.69 35.70
CA ASP A 268 5.23 -4.83 34.60
C ASP A 268 6.73 -5.12 34.33
N GLY A 269 7.08 -6.41 34.21
CA GLY A 269 8.44 -6.94 34.32
C GLY A 269 8.78 -7.98 33.25
N VAL A 270 7.85 -8.38 32.37
CA VAL A 270 8.17 -9.08 31.12
C VAL A 270 8.61 -8.05 30.09
N LEU A 271 9.69 -7.33 30.41
CA LEU A 271 10.28 -6.32 29.54
C LEU A 271 10.74 -6.97 28.23
N ASN A 272 10.09 -6.60 27.13
CA ASN A 272 10.69 -6.35 25.81
C ASN A 272 11.98 -7.12 25.50
N LYS A 273 11.90 -8.45 25.33
CA LYS A 273 12.95 -9.12 24.55
C LYS A 273 12.95 -8.50 23.14
N PRO A 274 14.10 -8.06 22.62
CA PRO A 274 14.17 -7.53 21.27
C PRO A 274 13.73 -8.62 20.28
N ILE A 275 12.79 -8.28 19.41
CA ILE A 275 12.26 -9.24 18.43
C ILE A 275 13.25 -9.28 17.27
N HIS A 276 13.85 -10.44 17.01
CA HIS A 276 14.83 -10.64 15.94
C HIS A 276 14.28 -11.57 14.87
N ALA A 277 13.96 -11.01 13.70
CA ALA A 277 13.59 -11.79 12.53
C ALA A 277 14.84 -12.27 11.78
N LYS A 278 14.76 -13.46 11.19
CA LYS A 278 15.86 -14.05 10.40
C LYS A 278 15.83 -13.62 8.93
N SER A 279 14.71 -13.05 8.47
CA SER A 279 14.55 -12.54 7.12
C SER A 279 13.58 -11.37 7.08
N LEU A 280 13.55 -10.65 5.96
CA LEU A 280 12.60 -9.56 5.77
C LEU A 280 11.15 -10.06 5.73
N ARG A 281 10.93 -11.25 5.16
CA ARG A 281 9.61 -11.88 5.11
C ARG A 281 9.12 -12.21 6.51
N ASP A 282 9.94 -12.92 7.27
CA ASP A 282 9.67 -13.31 8.67
C ASP A 282 9.30 -12.07 9.51
N ALA A 283 10.06 -10.98 9.34
CA ALA A 283 9.78 -9.72 10.01
C ALA A 283 8.39 -9.14 9.69
N VAL A 284 7.94 -9.22 8.45
CA VAL A 284 6.61 -8.75 8.02
C VAL A 284 5.51 -9.69 8.49
N ASP A 285 5.77 -11.00 8.54
CA ASP A 285 4.82 -12.01 9.00
C ASP A 285 4.52 -11.85 10.50
N ILE A 286 5.54 -11.64 11.34
CA ILE A 286 5.39 -11.43 12.80
C ILE A 286 4.92 -10.02 13.19
N ALA A 287 5.02 -9.05 12.28
CA ALA A 287 4.64 -7.67 12.54
C ALA A 287 3.13 -7.52 12.73
N HIS A 288 2.72 -6.56 13.56
CA HIS A 288 1.35 -6.06 13.67
C HIS A 288 1.24 -4.63 13.14
N ASP A 289 0.01 -4.11 13.05
CA ASP A 289 -0.24 -2.73 12.64
C ASP A 289 0.38 -1.72 13.63
N GLY A 290 1.29 -0.91 13.11
CA GLY A 290 2.09 0.08 13.85
C GLY A 290 3.50 -0.39 14.17
N ASP A 291 3.87 -1.65 13.92
CA ASP A 291 5.21 -2.16 14.19
C ASP A 291 6.26 -1.54 13.25
N ARG A 292 7.49 -1.47 13.76
CA ARG A 292 8.66 -0.88 13.11
C ARG A 292 9.65 -1.98 12.80
N ILE A 293 10.03 -2.13 11.55
CA ILE A 293 10.98 -3.13 11.07
C ILE A 293 12.28 -2.41 10.70
N LEU A 294 13.36 -2.72 11.42
CA LEU A 294 14.69 -2.17 11.19
C LEU A 294 15.61 -3.26 10.64
N LEU A 295 16.08 -3.07 9.41
CA LEU A 295 17.11 -3.91 8.80
C LEU A 295 18.46 -3.45 9.35
N LEU A 296 19.13 -4.32 10.09
CA LEU A 296 20.48 -4.05 10.59
C LEU A 296 21.45 -3.91 9.42
N ARG A 297 22.65 -3.37 9.65
CA ARG A 297 23.65 -3.28 8.57
C ARG A 297 24.00 -4.67 8.01
N GLY A 298 24.03 -4.78 6.69
CA GLY A 298 24.40 -6.00 5.98
C GLY A 298 23.48 -6.31 4.80
N ALA A 299 23.46 -7.58 4.41
CA ALA A 299 22.68 -8.08 3.29
C ALA A 299 21.50 -8.92 3.81
N HIS A 300 20.31 -8.63 3.32
CA HIS A 300 19.06 -9.29 3.67
C HIS A 300 18.39 -9.85 2.42
N ASN A 301 17.39 -10.69 2.61
CA ASN A 301 16.58 -11.24 1.54
C ASN A 301 15.13 -11.48 2.01
N GLY A 302 14.28 -11.86 1.06
CA GLY A 302 12.91 -12.34 1.29
C GLY A 302 12.77 -13.86 1.17
N LEU A 303 13.83 -14.65 1.37
CA LEU A 303 13.84 -16.11 1.23
C LEU A 303 13.37 -16.65 -0.14
N GLY A 304 13.65 -15.91 -1.22
CA GLY A 304 13.20 -16.29 -2.56
C GLY A 304 11.68 -16.20 -2.78
N GLU A 305 10.96 -15.55 -1.87
CA GLU A 305 9.50 -15.37 -1.93
C GLU A 305 9.11 -13.89 -1.93
N VAL A 306 7.81 -13.64 -2.08
CA VAL A 306 7.23 -12.29 -2.07
C VAL A 306 6.99 -11.85 -0.64
N VAL A 307 7.46 -10.65 -0.31
CA VAL A 307 7.10 -9.95 0.94
C VAL A 307 5.78 -9.21 0.71
N GLU A 308 4.68 -9.81 1.15
CA GLU A 308 3.34 -9.21 1.06
C GLU A 308 3.11 -8.19 2.18
N ILE A 309 3.00 -6.92 1.83
CA ILE A 309 2.73 -5.86 2.80
C ILE A 309 1.23 -5.54 2.80
N ASN A 310 0.53 -6.05 3.81
CA ASN A 310 -0.89 -5.84 4.08
C ASN A 310 -1.15 -5.19 5.46
N LYS A 311 -0.09 -4.73 6.13
CA LYS A 311 -0.09 -4.13 7.46
C LYS A 311 0.48 -2.71 7.41
N ARG A 312 0.05 -1.85 8.34
CA ARG A 312 0.66 -0.53 8.54
C ARG A 312 1.99 -0.72 9.25
N VAL A 313 3.08 -0.81 8.51
CA VAL A 313 4.43 -0.97 9.05
C VAL A 313 5.38 0.04 8.43
N ILE A 314 6.46 0.34 9.15
CA ILE A 314 7.61 1.06 8.60
C ILE A 314 8.78 0.10 8.49
N ILE A 315 9.38 0.02 7.31
CA ILE A 315 10.55 -0.81 7.01
C ILE A 315 11.70 0.14 6.72
N ARG A 316 12.76 0.09 7.53
CA ARG A 316 13.88 1.03 7.43
C ARG A 316 15.23 0.32 7.47
N GLY A 317 16.16 0.73 6.63
CA GLY A 317 17.57 0.33 6.73
C GLY A 317 18.32 1.12 7.78
N GLU A 318 19.15 0.43 8.57
CA GLU A 318 20.09 1.04 9.50
C GLU A 318 21.30 1.63 8.77
N GLY A 319 21.81 2.77 9.23
CA GLY A 319 23.04 3.37 8.73
C GLY A 319 22.84 4.29 7.53
N ALA A 320 23.89 4.47 6.74
CA ALA A 320 23.85 5.23 5.50
C ALA A 320 23.16 4.42 4.39
N LEU A 321 22.74 5.10 3.32
CA LEU A 321 22.20 4.42 2.14
C LEU A 321 23.26 3.43 1.60
N ARG A 322 22.84 2.19 1.32
CA ARG A 322 23.66 1.00 0.98
C ARG A 322 24.24 0.20 2.15
N ASP A 323 24.12 0.66 3.39
CA ASP A 323 24.54 -0.17 4.54
C ASP A 323 23.58 -1.35 4.77
N ALA A 324 22.30 -1.18 4.44
CA ALA A 324 21.29 -2.23 4.46
C ALA A 324 20.86 -2.57 3.02
N VAL A 325 21.38 -3.66 2.49
CA VAL A 325 21.12 -4.15 1.14
C VAL A 325 20.11 -5.29 1.20
N VAL A 326 19.12 -5.30 0.31
CA VAL A 326 18.22 -6.43 0.10
C VAL A 326 18.56 -7.09 -1.24
N ASP A 327 19.35 -8.17 -1.20
CA ASP A 327 19.65 -8.98 -2.40
C ASP A 327 18.55 -10.04 -2.54
N CYS A 328 17.72 -9.89 -3.56
CA CYS A 328 16.59 -10.78 -3.82
C CYS A 328 16.73 -11.43 -5.19
N ARG A 329 16.85 -12.76 -5.20
CA ARG A 329 16.83 -13.58 -6.41
C ARG A 329 15.49 -14.27 -6.57
N ASN A 330 14.59 -13.75 -7.41
CA ASN A 330 13.22 -14.24 -7.48
C ASN A 330 12.55 -14.05 -8.86
N ASN A 331 11.59 -14.92 -9.18
CA ASN A 331 10.71 -14.81 -10.34
C ASN A 331 9.38 -14.09 -10.04
N SER A 332 9.24 -13.61 -8.81
CA SER A 332 8.13 -12.79 -8.32
C SER A 332 8.69 -11.53 -7.64
N PRO A 333 7.91 -10.44 -7.47
CA PRO A 333 8.44 -9.21 -6.91
C PRO A 333 8.89 -9.38 -5.46
N LEU A 334 9.92 -8.64 -5.05
CA LEU A 334 10.34 -8.59 -3.65
C LEU A 334 9.18 -8.05 -2.80
N PHE A 335 8.68 -6.86 -3.13
CA PHE A 335 7.58 -6.24 -2.39
C PHE A 335 6.28 -6.28 -3.17
N ARG A 336 5.23 -6.80 -2.55
CA ARG A 336 3.85 -6.64 -3.02
C ARG A 336 3.05 -5.84 -1.99
N ILE A 337 2.89 -4.56 -2.26
CA ILE A 337 2.24 -3.61 -1.35
C ILE A 337 0.74 -3.53 -1.68
N LYS A 338 -0.08 -3.96 -0.71
CA LYS A 338 -1.55 -3.95 -0.77
C LYS A 338 -2.18 -2.99 0.25
N ARG A 339 -1.37 -2.38 1.12
CA ARG A 339 -1.78 -1.40 2.13
C ARG A 339 -0.68 -0.36 2.34
N SER A 340 -1.06 0.83 2.78
CA SER A 340 -0.12 1.92 3.08
C SER A 340 0.92 1.50 4.12
N CYS A 341 2.18 1.73 3.78
CA CYS A 341 3.35 1.45 4.60
C CYS A 341 4.42 2.50 4.29
N VAL A 342 5.47 2.54 5.10
CA VAL A 342 6.65 3.39 4.85
C VAL A 342 7.85 2.49 4.59
N ILE A 343 8.59 2.74 3.51
CA ILE A 343 9.85 2.05 3.21
C ILE A 343 10.94 3.11 3.05
N GLN A 344 11.98 3.03 3.88
CA GLN A 344 13.01 4.06 3.95
C GLN A 344 14.43 3.49 3.95
N ASN A 345 15.35 4.18 3.29
CA ASN A 345 16.79 3.93 3.41
C ASN A 345 17.22 2.49 3.06
N LEU A 346 16.68 1.93 1.97
CA LEU A 346 17.02 0.58 1.50
C LEU A 346 17.77 0.62 0.16
N ASP A 347 18.78 -0.23 -0.01
CA ASP A 347 19.31 -0.58 -1.34
C ASP A 347 18.77 -1.95 -1.76
N ILE A 348 17.79 -1.95 -2.65
CA ILE A 348 17.14 -3.15 -3.15
C ILE A 348 17.84 -3.57 -4.44
N ASP A 349 18.53 -4.71 -4.39
CA ASP A 349 19.13 -5.36 -5.55
C ASP A 349 18.30 -6.59 -5.93
N PHE A 350 17.33 -6.39 -6.82
CA PHE A 350 16.49 -7.46 -7.31
C PHE A 350 17.03 -8.05 -8.61
N THR A 351 17.23 -9.37 -8.62
CA THR A 351 17.59 -10.11 -9.82
C THR A 351 16.66 -11.28 -10.09
N GLY A 352 16.01 -11.26 -11.26
CA GLY A 352 15.16 -12.34 -11.75
C GLY A 352 14.11 -11.82 -12.72
N PHE A 353 13.11 -12.62 -13.10
CA PHE A 353 12.25 -12.32 -14.26
C PHE A 353 11.03 -11.43 -13.96
N SER A 354 10.95 -10.82 -12.78
CA SER A 354 9.83 -9.96 -12.35
C SER A 354 10.28 -8.54 -12.02
N GLU A 355 9.34 -7.68 -11.63
CA GLU A 355 9.64 -6.35 -11.11
C GLU A 355 10.15 -6.38 -9.67
N SER A 356 10.85 -5.34 -9.21
CA SER A 356 11.35 -5.29 -7.82
C SER A 356 10.23 -4.95 -6.82
N VAL A 357 9.46 -3.89 -7.12
CA VAL A 357 8.37 -3.42 -6.26
C VAL A 357 7.07 -3.35 -7.03
N ARG A 358 6.01 -3.98 -6.50
CA ARG A 358 4.65 -3.85 -7.02
C ARG A 358 3.73 -3.22 -5.98
N VAL A 359 3.02 -2.17 -6.40
CA VAL A 359 1.94 -1.55 -5.61
C VAL A 359 0.61 -1.77 -6.32
N LEU A 360 -0.35 -2.40 -5.63
CA LEU A 360 -1.68 -2.68 -6.16
C LEU A 360 -2.72 -2.49 -5.06
N GLY A 361 -3.70 -1.63 -5.31
CA GLY A 361 -4.76 -1.39 -4.34
C GLY A 361 -5.81 -0.41 -4.83
N ASP A 362 -6.71 -0.02 -3.93
CA ASP A 362 -7.64 1.08 -4.13
C ASP A 362 -7.01 2.43 -3.75
N GLU A 363 -7.82 3.49 -3.71
CA GLU A 363 -7.37 4.86 -3.40
C GLU A 363 -6.80 5.04 -1.99
N ARG A 364 -7.01 4.08 -1.08
CA ARG A 364 -6.47 4.12 0.29
C ARG A 364 -5.02 3.64 0.34
N VAL A 365 -4.55 2.93 -0.68
CA VAL A 365 -3.18 2.41 -0.74
C VAL A 365 -2.22 3.51 -1.22
N LYS A 366 -1.60 4.17 -0.24
CA LYS A 366 -0.70 5.33 -0.41
C LYS A 366 0.62 5.11 0.34
N PRO A 367 1.42 4.09 0.00
CA PRO A 367 2.70 3.90 0.68
C PRO A 367 3.67 5.04 0.34
N LEU A 368 4.53 5.38 1.29
CA LEU A 368 5.65 6.30 1.12
C LEU A 368 6.95 5.50 1.00
N ILE A 369 7.66 5.66 -0.11
CA ILE A 369 8.97 5.05 -0.33
C ILE A 369 9.99 6.17 -0.49
N GLU A 370 10.92 6.29 0.45
CA GLU A 370 11.80 7.45 0.53
C GLU A 370 13.27 7.06 0.73
N ASN A 371 14.17 7.76 0.03
CA ASN A 371 15.61 7.56 0.14
C ASN A 371 16.02 6.10 -0.14
N CYS A 372 15.48 5.50 -1.20
CA CYS A 372 15.74 4.10 -1.56
C CYS A 372 16.44 4.00 -2.92
N ILE A 373 17.28 2.98 -3.08
CA ILE A 373 17.79 2.53 -4.38
C ILE A 373 17.00 1.29 -4.75
N ILE A 374 16.33 1.30 -5.90
CA ILE A 374 15.48 0.21 -6.38
C ILE A 374 16.04 -0.26 -7.71
N LYS A 375 16.69 -1.42 -7.72
CA LYS A 375 17.23 -2.03 -8.93
C LYS A 375 16.43 -3.27 -9.27
N SER A 376 16.18 -3.48 -10.57
CA SER A 376 15.58 -4.70 -11.11
C SER A 376 16.33 -5.14 -12.36
N SER A 377 16.95 -6.32 -12.34
CA SER A 377 17.79 -6.81 -13.44
C SER A 377 17.08 -7.73 -14.45
N GLY A 378 15.77 -7.98 -14.31
CA GLY A 378 15.03 -8.78 -15.30
C GLY A 378 13.61 -8.35 -15.65
N GLY A 379 12.98 -7.48 -14.86
CA GLY A 379 11.67 -6.88 -15.17
C GLY A 379 11.69 -5.36 -15.10
N ASP A 380 10.53 -4.78 -14.80
CA ASP A 380 10.42 -3.35 -14.51
C ASP A 380 11.05 -3.02 -13.15
N GLY A 381 11.47 -1.78 -12.91
CA GLY A 381 11.92 -1.35 -11.58
C GLY A 381 10.76 -1.39 -10.59
N ILE A 382 9.74 -0.57 -10.85
CA ILE A 382 8.50 -0.50 -10.08
C ILE A 382 7.27 -0.63 -10.98
N VAL A 383 6.23 -1.30 -10.47
CA VAL A 383 4.96 -1.51 -11.17
C VAL A 383 3.78 -1.06 -10.30
N LEU A 384 3.00 -0.11 -10.80
CA LEU A 384 1.96 0.59 -10.05
C LEU A 384 0.60 0.41 -10.75
N GLY A 385 -0.38 -0.13 -10.03
CA GLY A 385 -1.69 -0.47 -10.61
C GLY A 385 -2.86 -0.28 -9.65
N GLY A 386 -4.07 -0.54 -10.15
CA GLY A 386 -5.31 -0.32 -9.41
C GLY A 386 -5.70 1.16 -9.38
N GLN A 387 -6.02 1.67 -8.18
CA GLN A 387 -6.24 3.09 -7.86
C GLN A 387 -5.23 3.59 -6.81
N ALA A 388 -4.16 2.83 -6.57
CA ALA A 388 -3.13 3.19 -5.59
C ALA A 388 -2.46 4.53 -5.95
N ALA A 389 -2.11 5.29 -4.92
CA ALA A 389 -1.45 6.60 -5.05
C ALA A 389 -0.18 6.65 -4.18
N PRO A 390 0.87 5.87 -4.52
CA PRO A 390 2.12 5.85 -3.77
C PRO A 390 2.95 7.11 -4.01
N THR A 391 3.73 7.49 -3.00
CA THR A 391 4.71 8.58 -3.07
C THR A 391 6.12 8.02 -3.05
N PHE A 392 6.93 8.35 -4.05
CA PHE A 392 8.37 8.06 -4.06
C PHE A 392 9.14 9.37 -3.90
N ARG A 393 10.06 9.45 -2.93
CA ARG A 393 10.86 10.66 -2.67
C ARG A 393 12.35 10.35 -2.59
N ASN A 394 13.18 11.10 -3.32
CA ASN A 394 14.63 10.96 -3.30
C ASN A 394 15.09 9.51 -3.58
N CYS A 395 14.46 8.85 -4.54
CA CYS A 395 14.74 7.46 -4.89
C CYS A 395 15.55 7.35 -6.19
N ILE A 396 16.43 6.36 -6.27
CA ILE A 396 17.10 5.96 -7.53
C ILE A 396 16.42 4.69 -8.03
N ILE A 397 15.83 4.74 -9.22
CA ILE A 397 15.04 3.64 -9.77
C ILE A 397 15.66 3.19 -11.08
N THR A 398 16.01 1.90 -11.15
CA THR A 398 16.49 1.23 -12.36
C THR A 398 15.67 -0.03 -12.63
N GLY A 399 15.46 -0.36 -13.90
CA GLY A 399 14.75 -1.59 -14.28
C GLY A 399 15.22 -2.08 -15.63
N LYS A 400 15.37 -3.39 -15.82
CA LYS A 400 15.74 -3.95 -17.12
C LYS A 400 14.76 -3.53 -18.21
N LYS A 401 13.46 -3.64 -17.96
CA LYS A 401 12.41 -3.18 -18.88
C LYS A 401 12.21 -1.68 -18.71
N SER A 402 11.09 -1.25 -18.14
CA SER A 402 10.91 0.15 -17.78
C SER A 402 11.35 0.40 -16.34
N CYS A 403 11.86 1.58 -15.99
CA CYS A 403 12.14 1.88 -14.59
C CYS A 403 10.83 2.01 -13.79
N VAL A 404 9.85 2.71 -14.34
CA VAL A 404 8.53 2.93 -13.72
C VAL A 404 7.43 2.58 -14.71
N ARG A 405 6.59 1.59 -14.36
CA ARG A 405 5.38 1.26 -15.15
C ARG A 405 4.11 1.52 -14.36
N VAL A 406 3.22 2.33 -14.93
CA VAL A 406 1.96 2.75 -14.31
C VAL A 406 0.78 2.39 -15.21
N TYR A 407 -0.24 1.75 -14.65
CA TYR A 407 -1.42 1.34 -15.40
C TYR A 407 -2.71 1.46 -14.58
N ALA A 408 -3.84 1.16 -15.24
CA ALA A 408 -5.19 1.29 -14.69
C ALA A 408 -5.52 2.74 -14.30
N LYS A 409 -5.79 3.02 -13.03
CA LYS A 409 -6.12 4.34 -12.47
C LYS A 409 -5.13 4.76 -11.39
N ALA A 410 -3.95 4.12 -11.33
CA ALA A 410 -2.93 4.45 -10.35
C ALA A 410 -2.48 5.90 -10.52
N ALA A 411 -2.22 6.57 -9.40
CA ALA A 411 -1.90 7.99 -9.35
C ALA A 411 -0.63 8.29 -8.54
N PRO A 412 0.55 7.80 -8.99
CA PRO A 412 1.78 7.95 -8.24
C PRO A 412 2.36 9.36 -8.30
N THR A 413 3.01 9.77 -7.21
CA THR A 413 3.81 11.00 -7.14
C THR A 413 5.28 10.66 -6.92
N LEU A 414 6.15 11.16 -7.78
CA LEU A 414 7.59 10.99 -7.70
C LEU A 414 8.24 12.36 -7.49
N ILE A 415 9.07 12.51 -6.46
CA ILE A 415 9.67 13.77 -6.02
C ILE A 415 11.18 13.57 -5.90
N ASP A 416 11.95 14.37 -6.62
CA ASP A 416 13.43 14.35 -6.58
C ASP A 416 14.02 12.95 -6.85
N CYS A 417 13.31 12.14 -7.65
CA CYS A 417 13.75 10.80 -8.03
C CYS A 417 14.65 10.82 -9.27
N ASN A 418 15.63 9.92 -9.30
CA ASN A 418 16.47 9.64 -10.47
C ASN A 418 16.04 8.33 -11.12
N ILE A 419 15.52 8.41 -12.34
CA ILE A 419 14.95 7.30 -13.12
C ILE A 419 15.90 7.03 -14.28
N THR A 420 16.67 5.94 -14.19
CA THR A 420 17.83 5.76 -15.07
C THR A 420 18.14 4.32 -15.44
N ALA A 421 18.83 4.18 -16.58
CA ALA A 421 19.44 2.94 -17.04
C ALA A 421 18.44 1.80 -17.31
N ALA A 422 17.26 2.14 -17.84
CA ALA A 422 16.36 1.16 -18.42
C ALA A 422 16.84 0.65 -19.78
N ASP A 423 16.61 -0.64 -20.08
CA ASP A 423 16.79 -1.14 -21.46
C ASP A 423 15.62 -0.73 -22.37
N LEU A 424 14.47 -0.37 -21.80
CA LEU A 424 13.35 0.23 -22.50
C LEU A 424 13.18 1.69 -22.07
N GLN A 425 11.98 2.08 -21.63
CA GLN A 425 11.65 3.47 -21.29
C GLN A 425 11.92 3.79 -19.82
N GLY A 426 12.21 5.05 -19.50
CA GLY A 426 12.30 5.50 -18.10
C GLY A 426 10.94 5.36 -17.39
N VAL A 427 9.92 6.05 -17.91
CA VAL A 427 8.56 6.02 -17.36
C VAL A 427 7.56 5.60 -18.44
N LEU A 428 6.73 4.59 -18.14
CA LEU A 428 5.66 4.12 -19.01
C LEU A 428 4.31 4.28 -18.30
N ALA A 429 3.49 5.22 -18.77
CA ALA A 429 2.14 5.50 -18.26
C ALA A 429 1.07 5.07 -19.26
N MET A 430 0.17 4.18 -18.83
CA MET A 430 -0.87 3.57 -19.68
C MET A 430 -2.27 3.71 -19.07
N LYS A 431 -3.29 3.31 -19.83
CA LYS A 431 -4.71 3.34 -19.43
C LYS A 431 -5.17 4.73 -19.01
N THR A 432 -5.72 4.88 -17.80
CA THR A 432 -6.23 6.15 -17.24
C THR A 432 -5.39 6.61 -16.04
N SER A 433 -4.11 6.23 -16.01
CA SER A 433 -3.20 6.57 -14.92
C SER A 433 -2.93 8.07 -14.84
N ARG A 434 -2.52 8.55 -13.66
CA ARG A 434 -2.19 9.95 -13.39
C ARG A 434 -0.83 10.07 -12.73
N VAL A 435 0.23 10.28 -13.50
CA VAL A 435 1.60 10.32 -12.98
C VAL A 435 2.01 11.77 -12.71
N ILE A 436 2.51 12.05 -11.51
CA ILE A 436 3.05 13.36 -11.13
C ILE A 436 4.55 13.20 -10.86
N LEU A 437 5.37 14.00 -11.52
CA LEU A 437 6.82 14.05 -11.38
C LEU A 437 7.23 15.48 -11.01
N HIS A 438 7.97 15.65 -9.92
CA HIS A 438 8.48 16.94 -9.46
C HIS A 438 9.98 16.85 -9.18
N GLY A 439 10.80 17.70 -9.80
CA GLY A 439 12.24 17.69 -9.55
C GLY A 439 12.96 16.41 -10.00
N CYS A 440 12.30 15.58 -10.82
CA CYS A 440 12.85 14.28 -11.22
C CYS A 440 13.83 14.40 -12.39
N ALA A 441 14.83 13.51 -12.40
CA ALA A 441 15.73 13.30 -13.53
C ALA A 441 15.40 11.97 -14.22
N ILE A 442 15.05 12.00 -15.51
CA ILE A 442 14.77 10.83 -16.34
C ILE A 442 15.86 10.73 -17.40
N GLN A 443 16.83 9.83 -17.20
CA GLN A 443 18.07 9.89 -17.96
C GLN A 443 18.74 8.56 -18.29
N ALA A 444 19.52 8.57 -19.36
CA ALA A 444 20.34 7.43 -19.78
C ALA A 444 19.53 6.13 -19.99
N ASN A 445 18.30 6.24 -20.48
CA ASN A 445 17.48 5.08 -20.86
C ASN A 445 17.72 4.71 -22.33
N LYS A 446 17.67 3.40 -22.64
CA LYS A 446 17.98 2.90 -23.99
C LYS A 446 16.83 3.08 -25.00
N GLU A 447 15.66 3.50 -24.54
CA GLU A 447 14.59 4.00 -25.38
C GLU A 447 14.16 5.41 -24.90
N ASP A 448 12.86 5.67 -24.88
CA ASP A 448 12.26 6.95 -24.53
C ASP A 448 12.48 7.31 -23.04
N GLY A 449 12.55 8.61 -22.75
CA GLY A 449 12.54 9.08 -21.37
C GLY A 449 11.20 8.78 -20.69
N LEU A 450 10.12 9.33 -21.24
CA LEU A 450 8.76 9.13 -20.76
C LEU A 450 7.80 8.83 -21.91
N VAL A 451 6.96 7.82 -21.73
CA VAL A 451 5.89 7.45 -22.65
C VAL A 451 4.54 7.51 -21.95
N ALA A 452 3.58 8.23 -22.53
CA ALA A 452 2.19 8.26 -22.11
C ALA A 452 1.28 7.82 -23.26
N MET A 453 0.40 6.85 -23.02
CA MET A 453 -0.49 6.31 -24.04
C MET A 453 -1.90 6.05 -23.50
N GLU A 454 -2.81 5.65 -24.40
CA GLU A 454 -4.24 5.47 -24.12
C GLU A 454 -4.92 6.76 -23.63
N SER A 455 -5.15 6.91 -22.33
CA SER A 455 -5.77 8.09 -21.72
C SER A 455 -5.01 8.50 -20.45
N ALA A 456 -3.72 8.16 -20.40
CA ALA A 456 -2.86 8.48 -19.29
C ALA A 456 -2.62 10.00 -19.23
N ASN A 457 -2.54 10.54 -18.02
CA ASN A 457 -2.19 11.93 -17.79
C ASN A 457 -0.86 11.98 -17.05
N VAL A 458 0.11 12.72 -17.59
CA VAL A 458 1.42 12.92 -16.97
C VAL A 458 1.64 14.41 -16.71
N VAL A 459 2.08 14.73 -15.50
CA VAL A 459 2.40 16.10 -15.08
C VAL A 459 3.85 16.13 -14.62
N LEU A 460 4.67 16.94 -15.29
CA LEU A 460 6.08 17.14 -14.97
C LEU A 460 6.28 18.59 -14.57
N THR A 461 6.96 18.80 -13.44
CA THR A 461 7.33 20.14 -12.96
C THR A 461 8.78 20.15 -12.53
N LYS A 462 9.59 21.07 -13.07
CA LYS A 462 11.03 21.16 -12.76
C LYS A 462 11.79 19.85 -13.01
N CYS A 463 11.39 19.10 -14.04
CA CYS A 463 12.01 17.83 -14.37
C CYS A 463 13.08 18.00 -15.45
N LEU A 464 14.10 17.15 -15.39
CA LEU A 464 15.14 17.01 -16.40
C LEU A 464 14.95 15.68 -17.13
N VAL A 465 14.83 15.72 -18.45
CA VAL A 465 14.71 14.53 -19.31
C VAL A 465 15.86 14.56 -20.31
N GLN A 466 16.89 13.76 -20.08
CA GLN A 466 18.14 13.88 -20.85
C GLN A 466 18.83 12.56 -21.17
N ASP A 467 19.71 12.58 -22.18
CA ASP A 467 20.57 11.45 -22.55
C ASP A 467 19.81 10.14 -22.82
N ASN A 468 18.54 10.20 -23.22
CA ASN A 468 17.76 9.03 -23.61
C ASN A 468 17.99 8.71 -25.09
N LEU A 469 18.06 7.41 -25.42
CA LEU A 469 18.31 6.97 -26.79
C LEU A 469 17.05 6.97 -27.68
N GLY A 470 15.90 7.33 -27.11
CA GLY A 470 14.66 7.67 -27.80
C GLY A 470 14.28 9.16 -27.66
N PRO A 471 13.04 9.53 -28.01
CA PRO A 471 12.43 10.79 -27.63
C PRO A 471 12.48 11.03 -26.11
N GLY A 472 12.62 12.29 -25.71
CA GLY A 472 12.50 12.65 -24.31
C GLY A 472 11.09 12.34 -23.79
N ILE A 473 10.07 12.83 -24.48
CA ILE A 473 8.66 12.60 -24.13
C ILE A 473 7.87 12.19 -25.37
N ASP A 474 7.26 11.01 -25.33
CA ASP A 474 6.33 10.49 -26.34
C ASP A 474 4.92 10.39 -25.74
N VAL A 475 3.94 11.00 -26.40
CA VAL A 475 2.52 10.97 -26.01
C VAL A 475 1.69 10.50 -27.19
N SER A 476 0.84 9.50 -26.99
CA SER A 476 0.03 8.89 -28.05
C SER A 476 -1.42 8.67 -27.66
N GLN A 477 -2.26 8.36 -28.66
CA GLN A 477 -3.69 8.11 -28.50
C GLN A 477 -4.42 9.31 -27.86
N ASN A 478 -5.11 9.16 -26.73
CA ASN A 478 -5.82 10.25 -26.03
C ASN A 478 -5.06 10.72 -24.78
N ALA A 479 -3.77 10.38 -24.66
CA ALA A 479 -2.96 10.74 -23.50
C ALA A 479 -2.64 12.24 -23.46
N LYS A 480 -2.31 12.73 -22.27
CA LYS A 480 -2.06 14.14 -22.01
C LYS A 480 -0.77 14.34 -21.24
N ALA A 481 0.05 15.30 -21.68
CA ALA A 481 1.22 15.77 -20.96
C ALA A 481 1.08 17.24 -20.55
N VAL A 482 1.41 17.54 -19.30
CA VAL A 482 1.52 18.91 -18.79
C VAL A 482 2.93 19.11 -18.26
N LEU A 483 3.67 20.03 -18.84
CA LEU A 483 5.10 20.27 -18.58
C LEU A 483 5.25 21.71 -18.11
N THR A 484 5.89 21.91 -16.96
CA THR A 484 6.16 23.25 -16.42
C THR A 484 7.59 23.33 -15.92
N ASP A 485 8.36 24.32 -16.39
CA ASP A 485 9.76 24.52 -15.98
C ASP A 485 10.64 23.28 -16.22
N CYS A 486 10.40 22.53 -17.30
CA CYS A 486 11.14 21.30 -17.60
C CYS A 486 12.24 21.52 -18.65
N ASP A 487 13.31 20.76 -18.56
CA ASP A 487 14.40 20.73 -19.55
C ASP A 487 14.45 19.36 -20.23
N ILE A 488 14.33 19.36 -21.56
CA ILE A 488 14.31 18.17 -22.40
C ILE A 488 15.44 18.30 -23.41
N ASP A 489 16.60 17.74 -23.09
CA ASP A 489 17.83 17.95 -23.85
C ASP A 489 18.61 16.65 -24.09
N ALA A 490 19.53 16.63 -25.03
CA ALA A 490 20.44 15.50 -25.31
C ALA A 490 19.75 14.14 -25.59
N ASN A 491 18.45 14.15 -25.89
CA ASN A 491 17.70 12.98 -26.34
C ASN A 491 17.78 12.85 -27.87
N VAL A 492 17.22 11.77 -28.43
CA VAL A 492 17.08 11.71 -29.90
C VAL A 492 16.08 12.75 -30.42
N GLY A 493 15.03 13.04 -29.66
CA GLY A 493 14.06 14.10 -29.95
C GLY A 493 13.48 14.67 -28.67
N GLY A 494 12.76 15.79 -28.77
CA GLY A 494 12.17 16.45 -27.61
C GLY A 494 10.80 15.88 -27.25
N LEU A 495 9.75 16.56 -27.71
CA LEU A 495 8.34 16.24 -27.41
C LEU A 495 7.61 15.74 -28.66
N TRP A 496 7.19 14.47 -28.66
CA TRP A 496 6.50 13.84 -29.78
C TRP A 496 5.07 13.48 -29.41
N LEU A 497 4.11 13.87 -30.26
CA LEU A 497 2.67 13.70 -30.06
C LEU A 497 2.04 12.97 -31.25
N TRP A 498 1.27 11.93 -30.95
CA TRP A 498 0.65 11.04 -31.93
C TRP A 498 -0.87 10.93 -31.75
N ASP A 499 -1.57 10.58 -32.83
CA ASP A 499 -3.03 10.40 -32.84
C ASP A 499 -3.76 11.65 -32.28
N ASP A 500 -4.55 11.53 -31.19
CA ASP A 500 -5.30 12.63 -30.56
C ASP A 500 -4.60 13.19 -29.29
N ALA A 501 -3.29 12.95 -29.15
CA ALA A 501 -2.54 13.31 -27.96
C ALA A 501 -2.48 14.83 -27.76
N THR A 502 -2.43 15.25 -26.49
CA THR A 502 -2.33 16.67 -26.14
C THR A 502 -1.17 16.96 -25.23
N ALA A 503 -0.49 18.08 -25.46
CA ALA A 503 0.54 18.58 -24.54
C ALA A 503 0.38 20.07 -24.26
N HIS A 504 0.62 20.45 -23.00
CA HIS A 504 0.75 21.83 -22.56
C HIS A 504 2.13 22.01 -21.96
N ALA A 505 2.96 22.85 -22.58
CA ALA A 505 4.31 23.15 -22.10
C ALA A 505 4.41 24.63 -21.74
N THR A 506 4.90 24.92 -20.55
CA THR A 506 5.10 26.30 -20.08
C THR A 506 6.49 26.46 -19.50
N ARG A 507 7.26 27.44 -20.00
CA ARG A 507 8.63 27.69 -19.54
C ARG A 507 9.55 26.47 -19.65
N CYS A 508 9.43 25.73 -20.75
CA CYS A 508 10.26 24.53 -20.99
C CYS A 508 11.35 24.80 -22.03
N SER A 509 12.48 24.11 -21.87
CA SER A 509 13.53 23.99 -22.89
C SER A 509 13.37 22.64 -23.61
N MET A 510 13.39 22.64 -24.95
CA MET A 510 13.24 21.43 -25.75
C MET A 510 14.26 21.43 -26.89
N ASN A 511 15.19 20.48 -26.86
CA ASN A 511 16.17 20.28 -27.91
C ASN A 511 15.79 19.07 -28.77
N GLY A 512 15.84 19.25 -30.08
CA GLY A 512 15.63 18.18 -31.06
C GLY A 512 16.80 17.21 -31.15
N GLY A 513 17.97 17.56 -30.61
CA GLY A 513 19.14 16.71 -30.61
C GLY A 513 19.46 16.24 -32.03
N LYS A 514 19.37 14.93 -32.27
CA LYS A 514 19.62 14.33 -33.59
C LYS A 514 18.40 14.37 -34.51
N SER A 515 17.19 14.49 -33.95
CA SER A 515 15.91 14.44 -34.67
C SER A 515 15.06 15.71 -34.41
N HIS A 516 13.74 15.54 -34.26
CA HIS A 516 12.78 16.63 -34.11
C HIS A 516 12.68 17.09 -32.65
N ALA A 517 12.74 18.40 -32.44
CA ALA A 517 12.51 19.04 -31.14
C ALA A 517 11.06 18.89 -30.72
N VAL A 518 10.15 19.11 -31.66
CA VAL A 518 8.72 18.88 -31.47
C VAL A 518 8.17 18.19 -32.72
N LEU A 519 7.48 17.06 -32.54
CA LEU A 519 6.81 16.33 -33.60
C LEU A 519 5.34 16.18 -33.23
N ILE A 520 4.43 16.59 -34.11
CA ILE A 520 2.99 16.56 -33.88
C ILE A 520 2.32 15.94 -35.10
N ASP A 521 1.73 14.76 -34.90
CA ASP A 521 0.87 14.11 -35.88
C ASP A 521 -0.41 14.91 -36.13
N THR A 522 -1.11 14.60 -37.22
CA THR A 522 -2.15 15.45 -37.82
C THR A 522 -3.26 15.87 -36.85
N ASN A 523 -3.72 14.96 -35.97
CA ASN A 523 -4.80 15.24 -35.02
C ASN A 523 -4.31 15.73 -33.64
N ALA A 524 -3.01 15.56 -33.34
CA ALA A 524 -2.42 15.86 -32.06
C ALA A 524 -2.26 17.37 -31.87
N ARG A 525 -2.18 17.82 -30.60
CA ARG A 525 -2.18 19.25 -30.26
C ARG A 525 -1.16 19.58 -29.18
N ALA A 526 -0.31 20.56 -29.44
CA ALA A 526 0.56 21.13 -28.42
C ALA A 526 0.22 22.62 -28.21
N ASN A 527 0.31 23.08 -26.96
CA ASN A 527 0.33 24.50 -26.63
C ASN A 527 1.61 24.80 -25.85
N CYS A 528 2.51 25.59 -26.44
CA CYS A 528 3.79 25.95 -25.84
C CYS A 528 3.82 27.45 -25.53
N ARG A 529 4.08 27.81 -24.27
CA ARG A 529 4.16 29.20 -23.81
C ARG A 529 5.48 29.47 -23.10
N ALA A 530 6.15 30.56 -23.48
CA ALA A 530 7.45 30.95 -22.93
C ALA A 530 8.49 29.82 -23.00
N CYS A 531 8.43 28.97 -24.04
CA CYS A 531 9.35 27.86 -24.22
C CYS A 531 10.53 28.26 -25.13
N ASP A 532 11.67 27.59 -24.98
CA ASP A 532 12.78 27.67 -25.93
C ASP A 532 12.94 26.33 -26.65
N ILE A 533 12.72 26.33 -27.96
CA ILE A 533 12.74 25.14 -28.80
C ILE A 533 13.92 25.25 -29.77
N LEU A 534 14.88 24.33 -29.66
CA LEU A 534 16.06 24.26 -30.51
C LEU A 534 15.95 23.03 -31.43
N GLY A 535 15.78 23.25 -32.73
CA GLY A 535 15.71 22.19 -33.74
C GLY A 535 14.42 22.21 -34.57
N THR A 536 14.20 21.13 -35.33
CA THR A 536 13.05 21.07 -36.24
C THR A 536 11.74 20.83 -35.50
N VAL A 537 10.71 21.62 -35.86
CA VAL A 537 9.31 21.40 -35.47
C VAL A 537 8.55 20.83 -36.67
N HIS A 538 8.11 19.58 -36.57
CA HIS A 538 7.25 18.94 -37.57
C HIS A 538 5.82 18.95 -37.07
N ALA A 539 4.95 19.71 -37.72
CA ALA A 539 3.55 19.84 -37.34
C ALA A 539 2.71 20.33 -38.54
N SER A 540 1.39 20.09 -38.50
CA SER A 540 0.44 20.77 -39.39
C SER A 540 0.49 22.29 -39.18
N GLU A 541 0.03 23.09 -40.14
CA GLU A 541 0.07 24.56 -40.02
C GLU A 541 -0.64 25.07 -38.75
N THR A 542 -1.75 24.44 -38.37
CA THR A 542 -2.52 24.79 -37.18
C THR A 542 -1.76 24.45 -35.91
N ALA A 543 -1.17 23.26 -35.83
CA ALA A 543 -0.37 22.83 -34.69
C ALA A 543 0.93 23.64 -34.57
N MET A 544 1.57 24.01 -35.68
CA MET A 544 2.78 24.83 -35.67
C MET A 544 2.54 26.22 -35.07
N ARG A 545 1.38 26.84 -35.33
CA ARG A 545 0.99 28.10 -34.68
C ARG A 545 0.82 27.95 -33.17
N ALA A 546 0.31 26.82 -32.72
CA ALA A 546 0.11 26.54 -31.29
C ALA A 546 1.43 26.22 -30.56
N VAL A 547 2.40 25.61 -31.26
CA VAL A 547 3.79 25.45 -30.76
C VAL A 547 4.50 26.80 -30.67
N ARG A 548 4.30 27.69 -31.64
CA ARG A 548 4.84 29.07 -31.61
C ARG A 548 3.95 30.00 -30.78
N GLY A 549 3.44 29.52 -29.65
CA GLY A 549 2.59 30.28 -28.74
C GLY A 549 3.32 31.47 -28.11
N GLN A 550 2.62 32.17 -27.21
CA GLN A 550 3.11 33.42 -26.61
C GLN A 550 4.51 33.24 -25.98
N ASP A 551 5.43 34.15 -26.33
CA ASP A 551 6.81 34.22 -25.82
C ASP A 551 7.66 32.96 -26.10
N THR A 552 7.23 32.07 -27.00
CA THR A 552 7.99 30.86 -27.37
C THR A 552 8.97 31.14 -28.51
N THR A 553 10.24 30.79 -28.32
CA THR A 553 11.29 30.88 -29.33
C THR A 553 11.51 29.55 -30.02
N VAL A 554 11.62 29.56 -31.35
CA VAL A 554 12.00 28.38 -32.14
C VAL A 554 13.23 28.74 -32.96
N ARG A 555 14.34 28.03 -32.69
CA ARG A 555 15.64 28.22 -33.34
C ARG A 555 16.00 27.00 -34.15
N GLU A 556 16.62 27.19 -35.31
CA GLU A 556 17.15 26.08 -36.08
C GLU A 556 18.38 25.50 -35.38
N ALA A 557 18.55 24.19 -35.49
CA ALA A 557 19.77 23.53 -35.01
C ALA A 557 20.87 23.67 -36.07
N ASP A 558 22.12 23.84 -35.62
CA ASP A 558 23.29 23.91 -36.50
C ASP A 558 23.51 22.61 -37.30
N VAL A 559 23.00 21.50 -36.76
CA VAL A 559 23.08 20.17 -37.38
C VAL A 559 21.73 19.81 -37.99
N PRO A 560 21.66 19.43 -39.28
CA PRO A 560 20.43 18.98 -39.89
C PRO A 560 19.83 17.77 -39.17
N THR A 561 18.53 17.83 -38.94
CA THR A 561 17.70 16.73 -38.45
C THR A 561 17.88 15.50 -39.31
N THR A 562 18.36 14.41 -38.73
CA THR A 562 18.43 13.10 -39.38
C THR A 562 17.90 12.06 -38.42
N LEU A 563 16.99 11.20 -38.88
CA LEU A 563 16.64 10.05 -38.06
C LEU A 563 17.93 9.27 -37.78
N PRO A 564 18.16 8.85 -36.51
CA PRO A 564 19.27 7.95 -36.24
C PRO A 564 19.19 6.77 -37.22
N ARG A 565 20.33 6.33 -37.73
CA ARG A 565 20.38 5.05 -38.46
C ARG A 565 19.74 3.98 -37.57
N GLU A 566 19.06 3.00 -38.15
CA GLU A 566 18.58 1.81 -37.42
C GLU A 566 19.75 1.21 -36.64
N LEU A 567 19.78 1.53 -35.36
CA LEU A 567 20.81 1.19 -34.40
C LEU A 567 20.04 0.78 -33.14
N ALA A 568 20.60 -0.14 -32.37
CA ALA A 568 19.96 -0.71 -31.19
C ALA A 568 19.26 0.34 -30.29
N GLY A 569 18.14 -0.03 -29.66
CA GLY A 569 17.31 0.87 -28.84
C GLY A 569 15.97 1.21 -29.50
N ALA A 570 15.43 2.41 -29.23
CA ALA A 570 14.09 2.84 -29.67
C ALA A 570 13.86 2.81 -31.20
N PHE A 571 14.94 2.88 -31.99
CA PHE A 571 14.90 2.90 -33.47
C PHE A 571 15.29 1.56 -34.09
N LYS A 572 15.35 0.49 -33.29
CA LYS A 572 15.48 -0.88 -33.80
C LYS A 572 14.10 -1.36 -34.27
N PHE A 573 13.98 -1.65 -35.55
CA PHE A 573 12.79 -2.32 -36.08
C PHE A 573 12.73 -3.76 -35.54
N ASP A 574 11.71 -4.06 -34.74
CA ASP A 574 11.46 -5.40 -34.22
C ASP A 574 9.94 -5.64 -34.34
N PRO A 575 9.47 -6.50 -35.25
CA PRO A 575 8.05 -6.67 -35.50
C PRO A 575 7.36 -7.20 -34.23
N CYS A 576 6.69 -6.29 -33.50
CA CYS A 576 5.97 -6.61 -32.29
C CYS A 576 4.46 -6.46 -32.52
N ALA A 577 3.70 -7.51 -32.26
CA ALA A 577 2.26 -7.54 -32.53
C ALA A 577 1.40 -6.63 -31.64
N PHE A 578 1.93 -6.02 -30.55
CA PHE A 578 1.08 -5.43 -29.51
C PHE A 578 1.53 -4.15 -28.77
N THR A 579 2.63 -3.45 -29.10
CA THR A 579 3.09 -2.36 -28.19
C THR A 579 3.46 -0.99 -28.76
N ARG A 580 3.55 -0.76 -30.08
CA ARG A 580 3.77 0.60 -30.61
C ARG A 580 3.48 0.66 -32.12
N LYS A 581 2.98 1.79 -32.63
CA LYS A 581 3.28 2.18 -34.02
C LYS A 581 4.76 2.57 -34.02
N GLN A 582 5.62 1.75 -34.60
CA GLN A 582 7.03 2.09 -34.84
C GLN A 582 7.14 3.08 -35.99
#